data_AF-A0A0C1QFJ1-F1
#
_entry.id   AF-A0A0C1QFJ1-F1
#
_cell.length_a   1.000
_cell.length_b   1.000
_cell.length_c   1.000
_cell.angle_alpha   90.00
_cell.angle_beta   90.00
_cell.angle_gamma   90.00
#
_symmetry.space_group_name_H-M   'P 1'
#
loop_
_entity.id
_entity.type
_entity.pdbx_description
1 polymer ?
#
loop_
_entity_poly.entity_id
_entity_poly.type
_entity_poly.pdbx_seq_one_letter_code
_entity_poly.pdbx_strand_id
1 'polypeptide(L)'
;MVMSKKYILIACVVASILSGCRGRAAHPVQVIQDRDYNMTCNQLYFEMKAIENHTSKLHKERAGSNAGNVAAIAGSIIFLPAIAFVDLSKAERVELDAYKSRYEHLNELMHNKHCEVIGINEPASKLNK
;
A
#
# COMPACT_ATOMS: atom_id res chain seq x y z
N MET A 1 21.78 -38.09 21.12
CA MET A 1 21.38 -37.90 19.71
C MET A 1 22.36 -36.94 19.06
N VAL A 2 23.49 -37.44 18.54
CA VAL A 2 24.54 -36.60 17.95
C VAL A 2 24.14 -36.32 16.51
N MET A 3 23.56 -35.14 16.28
CA MET A 3 23.28 -34.67 14.92
C MET A 3 24.62 -34.55 14.19
N SER A 4 24.80 -35.31 13.10
CA SER A 4 26.07 -35.32 12.35
C SER A 4 26.46 -33.90 11.91
N LYS A 5 27.77 -33.59 11.88
CA LYS A 5 28.29 -32.25 11.48
C LYS A 5 27.73 -31.77 10.13
N LYS A 6 27.37 -32.70 9.24
CA LYS A 6 26.75 -32.42 7.93
C LYS A 6 25.34 -31.84 8.08
N TYR A 7 24.54 -32.33 9.04
CA TYR A 7 23.20 -31.79 9.31
C TYR A 7 23.24 -30.42 9.99
N ILE A 8 24.27 -30.15 10.79
CA ILE A 8 24.47 -28.82 11.41
C ILE A 8 24.74 -27.76 10.32
N LEU A 9 25.60 -28.07 9.36
CA LEU A 9 25.88 -27.17 8.23
C LEU A 9 24.64 -26.93 7.36
N ILE A 10 23.87 -27.97 7.05
CA ILE A 10 22.63 -27.85 6.28
C ILE A 10 21.61 -26.98 7.05
N ALA A 11 21.45 -27.18 8.35
CA ALA A 11 20.55 -26.39 9.18
C ALA A 11 20.93 -24.90 9.21
N CYS A 12 22.22 -24.57 9.29
CA CYS A 12 22.68 -23.17 9.23
C CYS A 12 22.40 -22.52 7.87
N VAL A 13 22.63 -23.22 6.76
CA VAL A 13 22.34 -22.69 5.42
C VAL A 13 20.84 -22.45 5.24
N VAL A 14 19.99 -23.37 5.68
CA VAL A 14 18.53 -23.21 5.62
C VAL A 14 18.06 -22.04 6.49
N ALA A 15 18.57 -21.90 7.72
CA ALA A 15 18.24 -20.78 8.60
C ALA A 15 18.66 -19.42 8.00
N SER A 16 19.78 -19.38 7.28
CA SER A 16 20.26 -18.18 6.60
C SER A 16 19.30 -17.74 5.48
N ILE A 17 18.79 -18.69 4.69
CA ILE A 17 17.84 -18.43 3.60
C ILE A 17 16.47 -17.97 4.15
N LEU A 18 16.05 -18.49 5.31
CA LEU A 18 14.79 -18.11 5.97
C LEU A 18 14.81 -16.70 6.59
N SER A 19 15.99 -16.11 6.82
CA SER A 19 16.12 -14.77 7.40
C SER A 19 15.86 -13.62 6.41
N GLY A 20 15.56 -13.92 5.14
CA GLY A 20 15.57 -12.97 4.02
C GLY A 20 14.25 -12.28 3.63
N CYS A 21 13.14 -12.41 4.36
CA CYS A 21 11.87 -11.77 3.95
C CYS A 21 11.19 -11.01 5.08
N ARG A 22 11.66 -9.79 5.36
CA ARG A 22 10.91 -8.83 6.17
C ARG A 22 10.09 -7.97 5.20
N GLY A 23 8.77 -8.12 5.26
CA GLY A 23 7.85 -7.31 4.45
C GLY A 23 8.07 -5.80 4.64
N ARG A 24 7.64 -5.01 3.65
CA ARG A 24 7.70 -3.55 3.72
C ARG A 24 6.82 -3.04 4.88
N ALA A 25 7.34 -2.11 5.67
CA ALA A 25 6.54 -1.39 6.66
C ALA A 25 5.54 -0.45 5.95
N ALA A 26 4.30 -0.40 6.44
CA ALA A 26 3.34 0.59 5.97
C ALA A 26 3.82 1.99 6.35
N HIS A 27 3.74 2.93 5.42
CA HIS A 27 4.04 4.35 5.62
C HIS A 27 2.75 5.17 5.39
N PRO A 28 1.78 5.12 6.32
CA PRO A 28 0.53 5.84 6.17
C PRO A 28 0.76 7.35 6.16
N VAL A 29 0.03 8.05 5.28
CA VAL A 29 0.00 9.52 5.27
C VAL A 29 -0.75 10.03 6.50
N GLN A 30 -0.33 11.17 7.02
CA GLN A 30 -1.08 11.86 8.06
C GLN A 30 -2.39 12.39 7.49
N VAL A 31 -3.52 12.03 8.13
CA VAL A 31 -4.86 12.45 7.69
C VAL A 31 -5.02 13.96 7.80
N ILE A 32 -4.64 14.52 8.95
CA ILE A 32 -4.70 15.95 9.25
C ILE A 32 -3.26 16.47 9.37
N GLN A 33 -2.97 17.56 8.67
CA GLN A 33 -1.71 18.28 8.80
C GLN A 33 -1.97 19.72 9.24
N ASP A 34 -1.08 20.28 10.05
CA ASP A 34 -1.21 21.66 10.56
C ASP A 34 -1.29 22.70 9.43
N ARG A 35 -0.73 22.39 8.26
CA ARG A 35 -0.75 23.28 7.10
C ARG A 35 -2.09 23.27 6.36
N ASP A 36 -2.94 22.27 6.53
CA ASP A 36 -4.18 22.08 5.74
C ASP A 36 -5.14 23.28 5.94
N TYR A 37 -5.19 23.85 7.15
CA TYR A 37 -6.02 25.03 7.44
C TYR A 37 -5.57 26.31 6.73
N ASN A 38 -4.26 26.42 6.42
CA ASN A 38 -3.67 27.58 5.76
C ASN A 38 -3.67 27.47 4.22
N MET A 39 -4.09 26.32 3.67
CA MET A 39 -4.15 26.13 2.23
C MET A 39 -5.31 26.89 1.58
N THR A 40 -5.06 27.40 0.38
CA THR A 40 -6.08 27.97 -0.52
C THR A 40 -6.87 26.87 -1.22
N CYS A 41 -8.07 27.17 -1.74
CA CYS A 41 -8.89 26.20 -2.48
C CYS A 41 -8.14 25.52 -3.62
N ASN A 42 -7.31 26.27 -4.37
CA ASN A 42 -6.48 25.71 -5.43
C ASN A 42 -5.44 24.73 -4.88
N GLN A 43 -4.80 25.06 -3.76
CA GLN A 43 -3.82 24.18 -3.11
C GLN A 43 -4.47 22.89 -2.58
N LEU A 44 -5.64 22.99 -1.95
CA LEU A 44 -6.42 21.83 -1.51
C LEU A 44 -6.79 20.93 -2.70
N TYR A 45 -7.22 21.52 -3.82
CA TYR A 45 -7.51 20.78 -5.04
C TYR A 45 -6.29 20.05 -5.61
N PHE A 46 -5.13 20.72 -5.68
CA PHE A 46 -3.90 20.09 -6.14
C PHE A 46 -3.45 18.95 -5.23
N GLU A 47 -3.63 19.10 -3.91
CA GLU A 47 -3.32 18.06 -2.95
C GLU A 47 -4.25 16.84 -3.13
N MET A 48 -5.55 17.07 -3.32
CA MET A 48 -6.51 15.99 -3.63
C MET A 48 -6.14 15.28 -4.94
N LYS A 49 -5.73 16.01 -5.98
CA LYS A 49 -5.24 15.43 -7.25
C LYS A 49 -3.93 14.66 -7.06
N ALA A 50 -3.03 15.12 -6.21
CA ALA A 50 -1.81 14.39 -5.89
C ALA A 50 -2.15 13.05 -5.23
N ILE A 51 -3.11 13.03 -4.30
CA ILE A 51 -3.58 11.80 -3.64
C ILE A 51 -4.15 10.81 -4.67
N GLU A 52 -4.99 11.25 -5.61
CA GLU A 52 -5.52 10.38 -6.68
C GLU A 52 -4.42 9.76 -7.55
N ASN A 53 -3.39 10.53 -7.88
CA ASN A 53 -2.24 10.02 -8.64
C ASN A 53 -1.45 8.98 -7.84
N HIS A 54 -1.26 9.20 -6.54
CA HIS A 54 -0.61 8.26 -5.65
C HIS A 54 -1.39 6.94 -5.54
N THR A 55 -2.71 7.00 -5.29
CA THR A 55 -3.55 5.79 -5.20
C THR A 55 -3.58 5.02 -6.52
N SER A 56 -3.67 5.72 -7.67
CA SER A 56 -3.58 5.09 -9.00
C SER A 56 -2.27 4.33 -9.21
N LYS A 57 -1.15 4.90 -8.76
CA LYS A 57 0.17 4.26 -8.84
C LYS A 57 0.22 2.98 -7.99
N LEU A 58 -0.27 3.04 -6.75
CA LEU A 58 -0.38 1.87 -5.87
C LEU A 58 -1.23 0.76 -6.51
N HIS A 59 -2.37 1.11 -7.14
CA HIS A 59 -3.21 0.15 -7.85
C HIS A 59 -2.51 -0.52 -9.05
N LYS A 60 -1.68 0.21 -9.80
CA LYS A 60 -0.90 -0.36 -10.92
C LYS A 60 0.20 -1.30 -10.44
N GLU A 61 0.89 -0.95 -9.36
CA GLU A 61 1.88 -1.82 -8.72
C GLU A 61 1.24 -3.15 -8.26
N ARG A 62 0.02 -3.09 -7.70
CA ARG A 62 -0.79 -4.25 -7.34
C ARG A 62 -1.11 -5.15 -8.54
N ALA A 63 -1.54 -4.56 -9.67
CA ALA A 63 -1.91 -5.33 -10.87
C ALA A 63 -0.70 -6.07 -11.47
N GLY A 64 0.46 -5.41 -11.52
CA GLY A 64 1.71 -6.03 -11.97
C GLY A 64 2.20 -7.12 -11.03
N SER A 65 2.09 -6.92 -9.71
CA SER A 65 2.49 -7.92 -8.71
C SER A 65 1.58 -9.14 -8.68
N ASN A 66 0.30 -9.01 -9.06
CA ASN A 66 -0.65 -10.12 -9.13
C ASN A 66 -0.49 -10.97 -10.41
N ALA A 67 -0.03 -10.37 -11.52
CA ALA A 67 0.19 -11.08 -12.77
C ALA A 67 1.31 -12.14 -12.67
N GLY A 68 2.33 -11.91 -11.83
CA GLY A 68 3.38 -12.90 -11.55
C GLY A 68 2.92 -14.09 -10.71
N ASN A 69 1.78 -13.99 -10.02
CA ASN A 69 1.32 -15.01 -9.06
C ASN A 69 0.48 -16.13 -9.71
N VAL A 70 -0.13 -15.88 -10.87
CA VAL A 70 -0.89 -16.92 -11.59
C VAL A 70 0.05 -17.96 -12.22
N ALA A 71 1.29 -17.58 -12.53
CA ALA A 71 2.31 -18.50 -13.05
C ALA A 71 2.90 -19.45 -11.98
N ALA A 72 2.71 -19.17 -10.69
CA ALA A 72 3.31 -19.94 -9.60
C ALA A 72 2.46 -21.13 -9.12
N ILE A 73 1.19 -21.26 -9.57
CA ILE A 73 0.28 -22.33 -9.10
C ILE A 73 0.58 -23.67 -9.79
N ALA A 74 1.29 -23.66 -10.92
CA ALA A 74 1.70 -24.87 -11.64
C ALA A 74 3.07 -25.38 -11.16
N GLY A 75 3.14 -25.85 -9.92
CA GLY A 75 4.19 -26.79 -9.51
C GLY A 75 5.22 -26.25 -8.51
N SER A 76 5.33 -26.97 -7.41
CA SER A 76 6.44 -27.04 -6.46
C SER A 76 6.54 -25.95 -5.37
N ILE A 77 6.36 -26.40 -4.12
CA ILE A 77 6.89 -25.78 -2.88
C ILE A 77 6.37 -24.35 -2.60
N ILE A 78 5.05 -24.20 -2.44
CA ILE A 78 4.36 -22.91 -2.19
C ILE A 78 3.84 -22.85 -0.74
N PHE A 79 4.72 -22.82 0.26
CA PHE A 79 4.26 -22.51 1.62
C PHE A 79 4.99 -21.34 2.28
N LEU A 80 6.10 -20.87 1.71
CA LEU A 80 6.88 -19.78 2.31
C LEU A 80 6.83 -18.44 1.56
N PRO A 81 6.95 -18.37 0.21
CA PRO A 81 6.92 -17.08 -0.46
C PRO A 81 5.54 -16.41 -0.35
N ALA A 82 4.44 -17.17 -0.36
CA ALA A 82 3.08 -16.63 -0.29
C ALA A 82 2.79 -15.83 1.00
N ILE A 83 3.37 -16.21 2.14
CA ILE A 83 3.13 -15.52 3.42
C ILE A 83 3.78 -14.12 3.41
N ALA A 84 4.96 -13.98 2.79
CA ALA A 84 5.66 -12.71 2.69
C ALA A 84 4.94 -11.69 1.77
N PHE A 85 4.24 -12.17 0.73
CA PHE A 85 3.42 -11.31 -0.14
C PHE A 85 2.10 -10.87 0.50
N VAL A 86 1.57 -11.63 1.48
CA VAL A 86 0.34 -11.24 2.21
C VAL A 86 0.57 -9.99 3.06
N ASP A 87 1.73 -9.85 3.71
CA ASP A 87 2.02 -8.65 4.51
C ASP A 87 2.28 -7.40 3.66
N LEU A 88 2.78 -7.54 2.43
CA LEU A 88 2.85 -6.43 1.45
C LEU A 88 1.45 -5.92 1.09
N SER A 89 0.48 -6.82 0.89
CA SER A 89 -0.92 -6.46 0.61
C SER A 89 -1.61 -5.78 1.81
N LYS A 90 -1.25 -6.15 3.04
CA LYS A 90 -1.77 -5.47 4.24
C LYS A 90 -1.21 -4.05 4.38
N ALA A 91 0.10 -3.86 4.15
CA ALA A 91 0.71 -2.53 4.21
C ALA A 91 0.10 -1.57 3.18
N GLU A 92 -0.10 -2.04 1.94
CA GLU A 92 -0.75 -1.28 0.87
C GLU A 92 -2.20 -0.90 1.23
N ARG A 93 -2.98 -1.83 1.82
CA ARG A 93 -4.36 -1.53 2.27
C ARG A 93 -4.38 -0.45 3.35
N VAL A 94 -3.46 -0.49 4.30
CA VAL A 94 -3.34 0.53 5.36
C VAL A 94 -2.98 1.89 4.76
N GLU A 95 -2.10 1.93 3.75
CA GLU A 95 -1.75 3.16 3.04
C GLU A 95 -2.93 3.71 2.23
N LEU A 96 -3.66 2.86 1.49
CA LEU A 96 -4.85 3.26 0.74
C LEU A 96 -5.95 3.81 1.66
N ASP A 97 -6.17 3.17 2.81
CA ASP A 97 -7.15 3.64 3.80
C ASP A 97 -6.75 5.00 4.37
N ALA A 98 -5.47 5.19 4.71
CA ALA A 98 -4.94 6.48 5.16
C ALA A 98 -5.10 7.58 4.10
N TYR A 99 -4.83 7.29 2.82
CA TYR A 99 -5.05 8.23 1.72
C TYR A 99 -6.53 8.57 1.53
N LYS A 100 -7.42 7.60 1.69
CA LYS A 100 -8.86 7.82 1.62
C LYS A 100 -9.33 8.75 2.74
N SER A 101 -8.95 8.49 3.99
CA SER A 101 -9.29 9.35 5.11
C SER A 101 -8.75 10.77 4.94
N ARG A 102 -7.53 10.93 4.41
CA ARG A 102 -6.97 12.25 4.08
C ARG A 102 -7.80 12.98 3.02
N TYR A 103 -8.19 12.28 1.94
CA TYR A 103 -9.04 12.87 0.90
C TYR A 103 -10.37 13.38 1.47
N GLU A 104 -11.02 12.59 2.33
CA GLU A 104 -12.26 12.95 3.00
C GLU A 104 -12.09 14.20 3.88
N HIS A 105 -10.98 14.29 4.63
CA HIS A 105 -10.63 15.46 5.43
C HIS A 105 -10.44 16.73 4.58
N LEU A 106 -9.67 16.64 3.48
CA LEU A 106 -9.47 17.78 2.57
C LEU A 106 -10.78 18.20 1.89
N ASN A 107 -11.64 17.23 1.55
CA ASN A 107 -12.95 17.52 0.98
C ASN A 107 -13.83 18.30 1.97
N GLU A 108 -13.86 17.90 3.24
CA GLU A 108 -14.54 18.64 4.31
C GLU A 108 -13.99 20.07 4.44
N LEU A 109 -12.67 20.24 4.42
CA LEU A 109 -12.04 21.57 4.45
C LEU A 109 -12.43 22.45 3.26
N MET A 110 -12.54 21.89 2.06
CA MET A 110 -13.03 22.64 0.90
C MET A 110 -14.48 23.09 1.07
N HIS A 111 -15.35 22.23 1.60
CA HIS A 111 -16.73 22.59 1.91
C HIS A 111 -16.80 23.71 2.97
N ASN A 112 -16.01 23.59 4.04
CA ASN A 112 -15.93 24.59 5.10
C ASN A 112 -15.40 25.95 4.62
N LYS A 113 -14.51 25.96 3.62
CA LYS A 113 -13.98 27.17 2.99
C LYS A 113 -14.87 27.72 1.86
N HIS A 114 -16.03 27.11 1.61
CA HIS A 114 -16.93 27.45 0.50
C HIS A 114 -16.21 27.51 -0.86
N CYS A 115 -15.25 26.60 -1.08
CA CYS A 115 -14.56 26.52 -2.35
C CYS A 115 -15.55 26.14 -3.46
N GLU A 116 -15.53 26.88 -4.57
CA GLU A 116 -16.28 26.50 -5.76
C GLU A 116 -15.68 25.18 -6.28
N VAL A 117 -16.51 24.15 -6.38
CA VAL A 117 -16.08 22.81 -6.77
C VAL A 117 -15.73 22.82 -8.26
N ILE A 118 -14.47 23.14 -8.59
CA ILE A 118 -13.94 23.01 -9.95
C ILE A 118 -13.66 21.51 -10.20
N GLY A 119 -14.72 20.72 -10.37
CA GLY A 119 -14.66 19.36 -10.91
C GLY A 119 -14.18 18.25 -9.95
N ILE A 120 -14.80 18.08 -8.77
CA ILE A 120 -14.74 16.81 -8.02
C ILE A 120 -15.90 15.88 -8.40
N ASN A 121 -16.24 15.80 -9.69
CA ASN A 121 -17.22 14.83 -10.18
C ASN A 121 -16.57 13.48 -10.49
N GLU A 122 -15.67 12.99 -9.65
CA GLU A 122 -15.24 11.59 -9.72
C GLU A 122 -15.02 11.08 -8.29
N PRO A 123 -16.07 10.62 -7.60
CA PRO A 123 -15.90 9.96 -6.33
C PRO A 123 -15.00 8.73 -6.50
N ALA A 124 -14.14 8.49 -5.50
CA ALA A 124 -13.34 7.28 -5.31
C ALA A 124 -14.18 5.96 -5.19
N SER A 125 -15.43 5.95 -5.68
CA SER A 125 -16.32 4.81 -5.82
C SER A 125 -16.26 4.15 -7.21
N LYS A 126 -15.58 4.74 -8.21
CA LYS A 126 -15.37 4.10 -9.54
C LYS A 126 -14.17 3.14 -9.61
N LEU A 127 -13.55 2.80 -8.48
CA LEU A 127 -12.48 1.79 -8.41
C LEU A 127 -12.97 0.41 -7.91
N ASN A 128 -14.29 0.24 -7.72
CA ASN A 128 -14.89 -1.07 -7.43
C ASN A 128 -16.28 -1.24 -8.07
N LYS A 129 -16.38 -1.07 -9.40
CA LYS A 129 -17.41 -1.75 -10.19
C LYS A 129 -17.03 -1.85 -11.65
#